data_AF-A0A2V5PWX3-F1
#
_entry.id   AF-A0A2V5PWX3-F1
#
_cell.length_a   1.000
_cell.length_b   1.000
_cell.length_c   1.000
_cell.angle_alpha   90.00
_cell.angle_beta   90.00
_cell.angle_gamma   90.00
#
_symmetry.space_group_name_H-M   'P 1'
#
loop_
_entity.id
_entity.type
_entity.pdbx_description
1 polymer ?
#
loop_
_entity_poly.entity_id
_entity_poly.type
_entity_poly.pdbx_seq_one_letter_code
_entity_poly.pdbx_strand_id
1 'polypeptide(L)'
;MDEPRDYQLVSADQTAPLKKELAKPDPGATPFKVVVDPEMRLKLRRALIELIDYHDEALAEHFSEGKLALESYKEYIELFARSLKETMESREGVSYLLRAVGFEVRPDEINLNPELRWKRGKPGAFGSSLL
;
A
#
# COMPACT_ATOMS: atom_id res chain seq x y z
N MET A 1 -27.62 -24.41 -35.34
CA MET A 1 -26.99 -25.56 -34.63
C MET A 1 -25.50 -25.33 -34.77
N ASP A 2 -24.80 -24.99 -33.70
CA ASP A 2 -23.33 -24.90 -33.71
C ASP A 2 -22.79 -26.15 -33.00
N GLU A 3 -22.00 -26.95 -33.72
CA GLU A 3 -21.31 -28.12 -33.18
C GLU A 3 -20.13 -27.70 -32.31
N PRO A 4 -19.86 -28.39 -31.19
CA PRO A 4 -18.73 -28.08 -30.32
C PRO A 4 -17.44 -28.57 -30.97
N ARG A 5 -16.51 -27.65 -31.23
CA ARG A 5 -15.16 -27.99 -31.72
C ARG A 5 -14.29 -28.43 -30.56
N ASP A 6 -13.84 -29.69 -30.61
CA ASP A 6 -12.81 -30.24 -29.73
C ASP A 6 -11.45 -29.60 -30.06
N TYR A 7 -10.76 -29.08 -29.04
CA TYR A 7 -9.39 -28.59 -29.21
C TYR A 7 -8.45 -29.32 -28.25
N GLN A 8 -7.41 -29.90 -28.83
CA GLN A 8 -6.36 -30.66 -28.14
C GLN A 8 -5.10 -29.79 -28.01
N LEU A 9 -4.52 -29.71 -26.81
CA LEU A 9 -3.28 -28.97 -26.55
C LEU A 9 -2.05 -29.82 -26.86
N VAL A 10 -1.20 -29.32 -27.76
CA VAL A 10 0.10 -29.92 -28.12
C VAL A 10 1.14 -29.46 -27.11
N SER A 11 1.73 -30.39 -26.36
CA SER A 11 2.85 -30.12 -25.46
C SER A 11 4.16 -30.06 -26.24
N ALA A 12 4.80 -28.90 -26.28
CA ALA A 12 6.17 -28.75 -26.78
C ALA A 12 7.13 -28.70 -25.58
N ASP A 13 7.69 -29.85 -25.23
CA ASP A 13 8.99 -29.89 -24.56
C ASP A 13 10.08 -30.11 -25.62
N GLN A 14 11.27 -29.56 -25.35
CA GLN A 14 12.54 -29.55 -26.13
C GLN A 14 12.73 -28.23 -26.92
N THR A 15 13.66 -27.31 -26.60
CA THR A 15 15.08 -27.49 -26.27
C THR A 15 15.72 -26.24 -25.57
N ALA A 16 16.48 -26.50 -24.49
CA ALA A 16 17.74 -25.85 -24.05
C ALA A 16 17.81 -24.35 -23.60
N PRO A 17 18.82 -23.99 -22.76
CA PRO A 17 18.62 -23.05 -21.65
C PRO A 17 19.32 -21.70 -21.83
N LEU A 18 18.62 -20.60 -21.56
CA LEU A 18 19.22 -19.29 -21.31
C LEU A 18 18.76 -18.73 -19.96
N LYS A 19 19.78 -18.35 -19.18
CA LYS A 19 19.74 -17.90 -17.79
C LYS A 19 18.99 -16.57 -17.63
N LYS A 20 18.38 -16.43 -16.44
CA LYS A 20 17.70 -15.26 -15.85
C LYS A 20 16.32 -14.95 -16.43
N GLU A 21 15.29 -15.64 -15.94
CA GLU A 21 13.94 -15.15 -16.08
C GLU A 21 13.19 -15.24 -14.75
N LEU A 22 12.62 -14.09 -14.39
CA LEU A 22 11.53 -13.78 -13.47
C LEU A 22 10.97 -14.95 -12.67
N ALA A 23 10.85 -14.74 -11.36
CA ALA A 23 10.17 -15.64 -10.42
C ALA A 23 8.95 -16.30 -11.08
N LYS A 24 8.94 -17.64 -11.06
CA LYS A 24 7.94 -18.49 -11.72
C LYS A 24 6.53 -17.90 -11.51
N PRO A 25 5.73 -17.73 -12.58
CA PRO A 25 4.34 -17.31 -12.41
C PRO A 25 3.64 -18.31 -11.49
N ASP A 26 3.02 -17.78 -10.43
CA ASP A 26 2.30 -18.53 -9.42
C ASP A 26 1.27 -19.46 -10.10
N PRO A 27 1.38 -20.79 -9.95
CA PRO A 27 0.46 -21.76 -10.57
C PRO A 27 -1.00 -21.56 -10.17
N GLY A 28 -1.29 -20.76 -9.13
CA GLY A 28 -2.63 -20.41 -8.70
C GLY A 28 -3.16 -19.08 -9.24
N ALA A 29 -2.53 -18.44 -10.23
CA ALA A 29 -2.99 -17.17 -10.80
C ALA A 29 -4.27 -17.34 -11.64
N THR A 30 -5.43 -17.28 -10.99
CA THR A 30 -6.73 -17.19 -11.67
C THR A 30 -7.04 -15.73 -12.01
N PRO A 31 -7.83 -15.44 -13.07
CA PRO A 31 -8.27 -14.07 -13.38
C PRO A 31 -9.18 -13.45 -12.30
N PHE A 32 -9.60 -14.24 -11.31
CA PHE A 32 -10.39 -13.80 -10.14
C PHE A 32 -9.56 -13.66 -8.86
N LYS A 33 -8.25 -13.90 -8.91
CA LYS A 33 -7.38 -13.78 -7.74
C LYS A 33 -7.20 -12.30 -7.41
N VAL A 34 -7.99 -11.80 -6.47
CA VAL A 34 -7.72 -10.51 -5.86
C VAL A 34 -6.31 -10.61 -5.27
N VAL A 35 -5.35 -9.89 -5.85
CA VAL A 35 -3.93 -9.91 -5.43
C VAL A 35 -3.78 -9.36 -4.01
N VAL A 36 -4.81 -8.69 -3.50
CA VAL A 36 -4.86 -8.05 -2.19
C VAL A 36 -6.08 -8.55 -1.42
N ASP A 37 -5.85 -9.26 -0.31
CA ASP A 37 -6.92 -9.78 0.55
C ASP A 37 -7.90 -8.67 0.99
N PRO A 38 -9.23 -8.79 0.71
CA PRO A 38 -10.24 -7.83 1.13
C PRO A 38 -10.28 -7.58 2.64
N GLU A 39 -10.03 -8.60 3.46
CA GLU A 39 -10.03 -8.46 4.92
C GLU A 39 -8.83 -7.65 5.38
N MET A 40 -7.63 -7.97 4.88
CA MET A 40 -6.43 -7.16 5.08
C MET A 40 -6.65 -5.69 4.68
N ARG A 41 -7.30 -5.42 3.52
CA ARG A 41 -7.60 -4.04 3.10
C ARG A 41 -8.54 -3.31 4.07
N LEU A 42 -9.51 -4.02 4.64
CA LEU A 42 -10.43 -3.44 5.61
C LEU A 42 -9.69 -3.11 6.91
N LYS A 43 -8.85 -4.02 7.40
CA LYS A 43 -8.01 -3.80 8.60
C LYS A 43 -7.07 -2.62 8.40
N LEU A 44 -6.37 -2.56 7.25
CA LEU A 44 -5.48 -1.45 6.92
C LEU A 44 -6.20 -0.10 6.91
N ARG A 45 -7.40 -0.04 6.30
CA ARG A 45 -8.19 1.19 6.27
C ARG A 45 -8.58 1.65 7.67
N ARG A 46 -9.02 0.73 8.53
CA ARG A 46 -9.37 1.04 9.92
C ARG A 46 -8.18 1.59 10.68
N ALA A 47 -7.02 0.94 10.56
CA ALA A 47 -5.78 1.40 11.19
C ALA A 47 -5.35 2.79 10.72
N LEU A 48 -5.53 3.10 9.43
CA LEU A 48 -5.24 4.44 8.91
C LEU A 48 -6.20 5.50 9.45
N ILE A 49 -7.50 5.18 9.60
CA ILE A 49 -8.47 6.10 10.20
C ILE A 49 -8.14 6.32 11.67
N GLU A 50 -7.85 5.26 12.42
CA GLU A 50 -7.45 5.35 13.82
C GLU A 50 -6.19 6.19 14.02
N LEU A 51 -5.21 6.04 13.12
CA LEU A 51 -4.00 6.88 13.14
C LEU A 51 -4.33 8.36 12.88
N ILE A 52 -5.20 8.65 11.91
CA ILE A 52 -5.69 10.00 11.63
C ILE A 52 -6.36 10.60 12.86
N ASP A 53 -7.28 9.86 13.49
CA ASP A 53 -8.00 10.31 14.68
C ASP A 53 -7.02 10.57 15.84
N TYR A 54 -6.05 9.69 16.06
CA TYR A 54 -5.01 9.88 17.09
C TYR A 54 -4.19 11.16 16.88
N HIS A 55 -3.79 11.47 15.64
CA HIS A 55 -3.05 12.70 15.36
C HIS A 55 -3.89 13.96 15.56
N ASP A 56 -5.19 13.90 15.28
CA ASP A 56 -6.13 15.01 15.51
C ASP A 56 -6.30 15.25 17.01
N GLU A 57 -6.58 14.18 17.77
CA GLU A 57 -6.75 14.24 19.23
C GLU A 57 -5.49 14.75 19.93
N ALA A 58 -4.29 14.27 19.54
CA ALA A 58 -3.04 14.70 20.14
C ALA A 58 -2.74 16.20 19.88
N LEU A 59 -3.04 16.71 18.69
CA LEU A 59 -2.87 18.14 18.40
C LEU A 59 -3.88 18.99 19.17
N ALA A 60 -5.13 18.53 19.26
CA ALA A 60 -6.16 19.19 20.06
C ALA A 60 -5.76 19.23 21.55
N GLU A 61 -5.22 18.13 22.09
CA GLU A 61 -4.70 18.06 23.44
C GLU A 61 -3.56 19.08 23.65
N HIS A 62 -2.53 19.06 22.81
CA HIS A 62 -1.40 20.00 22.92
C HIS A 62 -1.82 21.47 22.82
N PHE A 63 -2.81 21.79 21.99
CA PHE A 63 -3.39 23.12 21.93
C PHE A 63 -4.13 23.47 23.23
N SER A 64 -4.97 22.57 23.73
CA SER A 64 -5.74 22.78 24.97
C SER A 64 -4.87 22.94 26.21
N GLU A 65 -3.72 22.27 26.25
CA GLU A 65 -2.71 22.38 27.31
C GLU A 65 -1.84 23.64 27.19
N GLY A 66 -2.00 24.41 26.11
CA GLY A 66 -1.17 25.58 25.81
C GLY A 66 0.27 25.25 25.40
N LYS A 67 0.57 23.98 25.08
CA LYS A 67 1.87 23.53 24.56
C LYS A 67 2.05 23.88 23.08
N LEU A 68 0.93 24.07 22.37
CA LEU A 68 0.89 24.51 20.99
C LEU A 68 0.10 25.81 20.90
N ALA A 69 0.73 26.86 20.37
CA ALA A 69 0.06 28.10 20.01
C ALA A 69 -0.33 28.02 18.53
N LEU A 70 -1.61 28.19 18.22
CA LEU A 70 -2.12 28.22 16.85
C LEU A 70 -2.72 29.58 16.57
N GLU A 71 -2.32 30.19 15.46
CA GLU A 71 -2.84 31.48 15.02
C GLU A 71 -4.05 31.32 14.09
N SER A 72 -4.26 30.13 13.51
CA SER A 72 -5.39 29.86 12.61
C SER A 72 -5.68 28.36 12.39
N TYR A 73 -6.87 28.06 11.89
CA TYR A 73 -7.23 26.71 11.39
C TYR A 73 -6.34 26.23 10.23
N LYS A 74 -5.80 27.16 9.44
CA LYS A 74 -4.86 26.81 8.36
C LYS A 74 -3.60 26.17 8.94
N GLU A 75 -3.03 26.79 9.98
CA GLU A 75 -1.82 26.30 10.64
C GLU A 75 -2.06 24.94 11.29
N TYR A 76 -3.22 24.73 11.91
CA TYR A 76 -3.62 23.43 12.44
C TYR A 76 -3.55 22.32 11.37
N ILE A 77 -4.18 22.56 10.21
CA ILE A 77 -4.23 21.58 9.11
C ILE A 77 -2.82 21.30 8.57
N GLU A 78 -1.97 22.32 8.46
CA GLU A 78 -0.59 22.17 8.00
C GLU A 78 0.25 21.32 8.96
N LEU A 79 0.12 21.56 10.27
CA LEU A 79 0.81 20.78 11.30
C LEU A 79 0.31 19.33 11.35
N PHE A 80 -1.00 19.13 11.27
CA PHE A 80 -1.61 17.82 11.18
C PHE A 80 -1.10 17.02 9.96
N ALA A 81 -1.15 17.62 8.76
CA ALA A 81 -0.68 16.98 7.54
C ALA A 81 0.82 16.64 7.61
N ARG A 82 1.64 17.54 8.17
CA ARG A 82 3.07 17.30 8.37
C ARG A 82 3.32 16.16 9.35
N SER A 83 2.65 16.15 10.51
CA SER A 83 2.81 15.13 11.54
C SER A 83 2.44 13.73 11.02
N LEU A 84 1.34 13.62 10.28
CA LEU A 84 0.94 12.38 9.63
C LEU A 84 1.97 11.92 8.61
N LYS A 85 2.47 12.83 7.76
CA LYS A 85 3.48 12.50 6.75
C LYS A 85 4.75 11.97 7.41
N GLU A 86 5.27 12.66 8.42
CA GLU A 86 6.47 12.25 9.16
C GLU A 86 6.31 10.86 9.79
N THR A 87 5.14 10.57 10.34
CA THR A 87 4.81 9.24 10.88
C THR A 87 4.81 8.17 9.79
N MET A 88 4.17 8.46 8.65
CA MET A 88 4.07 7.52 7.52
C MET A 88 5.39 7.30 6.78
N GLU A 89 6.34 8.23 6.88
CA GLU A 89 7.71 8.09 6.34
C GLU A 89 8.66 7.36 7.31
N SER A 90 8.22 7.05 8.53
CA SER A 90 9.01 6.34 9.54
C SER A 90 8.83 4.82 9.49
N ARG A 91 9.82 4.06 9.99
CA ARG A 91 9.71 2.60 10.11
C ARG A 91 8.65 2.21 11.13
N GLU A 92 8.50 3.00 12.17
CA GLU A 92 7.57 2.82 13.26
C GLU A 92 6.13 2.93 12.76
N GLY A 93 5.82 3.96 11.97
CA GLY A 93 4.50 4.13 11.36
C GLY A 93 4.15 3.00 10.40
N VAL A 94 5.10 2.59 9.55
CA VAL A 94 4.89 1.42 8.66
C VAL A 94 4.75 0.12 9.47
N SER A 95 5.52 -0.05 10.55
CA SER A 95 5.42 -1.21 11.45
C SER A 95 4.05 -1.29 12.11
N TYR A 96 3.49 -0.16 12.55
CA TYR A 96 2.13 -0.08 13.10
C TYR A 96 1.10 -0.63 12.10
N LEU A 97 1.15 -0.18 10.84
CA LEU A 97 0.22 -0.64 9.81
C LEU A 97 0.39 -2.12 9.48
N LEU A 98 1.63 -2.61 9.41
CA LEU A 98 1.93 -4.03 9.19
C LEU A 98 1.35 -4.90 10.31
N ARG A 99 1.52 -4.50 11.57
CA ARG A 99 0.96 -5.19 12.73
C ARG A 99 -0.56 -5.19 12.73
N ALA A 100 -1.18 -4.06 12.39
CA ALA A 100 -2.64 -3.93 12.34
C ALA A 100 -3.31 -4.90 11.34
N VAL A 101 -2.57 -5.34 10.33
CA VAL A 101 -3.03 -6.36 9.37
C VAL A 101 -2.50 -7.77 9.63
N GLY A 102 -1.76 -7.98 10.73
CA GLY A 102 -1.29 -9.29 11.18
C GLY A 102 0.13 -9.67 10.73
N PHE A 103 0.94 -8.73 10.24
CA PHE A 103 2.37 -8.97 9.98
C PHE A 103 3.24 -8.55 11.17
N GLU A 104 4.06 -9.47 11.65
CA GLU A 104 5.09 -9.20 12.65
C GLU A 104 6.45 -9.03 11.97
N VAL A 105 6.79 -7.79 11.63
CA VAL A 105 8.07 -7.42 11.01
C VAL A 105 8.80 -6.47 11.95
N ARG A 106 10.11 -6.70 12.14
CA ARG A 106 10.91 -5.79 12.96
C ARG A 106 11.12 -4.46 12.23
N PRO A 107 11.09 -3.31 12.93
CA PRO A 107 11.24 -2.01 12.28
C PRO A 107 12.48 -1.89 11.39
N ASP A 108 13.61 -2.47 11.80
CA ASP A 108 14.89 -2.42 11.06
C ASP A 108 14.86 -3.16 9.72
N GLU A 109 13.93 -4.10 9.54
CA GLU A 109 13.73 -4.86 8.30
C GLU A 109 12.80 -4.14 7.31
N ILE A 110 12.14 -3.06 7.75
CA ILE A 110 11.17 -2.33 6.92
C ILE A 110 11.92 -1.51 5.87
N ASN A 111 11.60 -1.79 4.60
CA ASN A 111 12.05 -1.01 3.47
C ASN A 111 11.18 0.24 3.28
N LEU A 112 11.70 1.41 3.64
CA LEU A 112 11.06 2.71 3.41
C LEU A 112 11.13 3.20 1.96
N ASN A 113 11.96 2.58 1.12
CA ASN A 113 12.13 2.94 -0.29
C ASN A 113 11.82 1.73 -1.19
N PRO A 114 10.57 1.21 -1.15
CA PRO A 114 10.20 0.09 -2.01
C PRO A 114 10.22 0.53 -3.49
N GLU A 115 10.76 -0.34 -4.35
CA GLU A 115 10.68 -0.11 -5.80
C GLU A 115 9.21 -0.06 -6.24
N LEU A 116 8.81 1.05 -6.83
CA LEU A 116 7.48 1.19 -7.41
C LEU A 116 7.39 0.32 -8.67
N ARG A 117 6.79 -0.87 -8.55
CA ARG A 117 6.52 -1.76 -9.69
C ARG A 117 5.27 -1.33 -10.46
N TRP A 118 5.16 -0.04 -10.74
CA TRP A 118 4.08 0.47 -11.59
C TRP A 118 4.27 -0.08 -13.00
N LYS A 119 3.29 -0.80 -13.52
CA LYS A 119 3.26 -1.06 -14.96
C LYS A 119 3.09 0.28 -15.65
N ARG A 120 3.91 0.61 -16.66
CA ARG A 120 3.73 1.83 -17.47
C ARG A 120 2.31 1.82 -18.05
N GLY A 121 1.41 2.60 -17.45
CA GLY A 121 0.15 3.00 -18.05
C GLY A 121 0.39 4.18 -18.98
N LYS A 122 -0.48 4.38 -19.98
CA LYS A 122 -0.59 5.66 -20.68
C LYS A 122 -0.72 6.80 -19.65
N PRO A 123 -0.17 8.00 -19.90
CA PRO A 123 -0.11 9.07 -18.90
C PRO A 123 -1.52 9.38 -18.38
N GLY A 124 -1.71 9.24 -17.07
CA GLY A 124 -3.02 9.41 -16.42
C GLY A 124 -3.18 8.77 -15.04
N ALA A 125 -2.21 8.00 -14.54
CA ALA A 125 -2.33 7.37 -13.22
C ALA A 125 -1.40 8.07 -12.21
N PHE A 126 -2.01 8.99 -11.45
CA PHE A 126 -1.48 9.69 -10.27
C PHE A 126 -0.35 10.72 -10.49
N GLY A 127 -0.67 11.99 -10.18
CA GLY A 127 0.31 13.07 -10.00
C GLY A 127 0.05 14.37 -10.76
N SER A 128 -0.74 14.34 -11.84
CA SER A 128 -0.95 15.52 -12.71
C SER A 128 -2.31 16.23 -12.54
N SER A 129 -3.12 15.83 -11.56
CA SER A 129 -4.44 16.46 -11.30
C SER A 129 -4.62 16.97 -9.87
N LEU A 130 -3.55 17.08 -9.08
CA LEU A 130 -3.60 17.59 -7.70
C LEU A 130 -2.65 18.78 -7.48
N LEU A 131 -2.30 19.49 -8.54
CA LEU A 131 -1.69 20.82 -8.51
C LEU A 131 -2.51 21.76 -9.39
#